data_AF-A0A969H2J3-F1
#
_entry.id   AF-A0A969H2J3-F1
#
_cell.length_a   1.000
_cell.length_b   1.000
_cell.length_c   1.000
_cell.angle_alpha   90.00
_cell.angle_beta   90.00
_cell.angle_gamma   90.00
#
_symmetry.space_group_name_H-M   'P 1'
#
loop_
_entity.id
_entity.type
_entity.pdbx_description
1 polymer ?
#
loop_
_entity_poly.entity_id
_entity_poly.type
_entity_poly.pdbx_seq_one_letter_code
_entity_poly.pdbx_strand_id
1 'polypeptide(L)'
;MNSSIQAVSIDELLQRVGAQPEGNIWLTAIVACQNFDNAISELSAMLDIFLECEIGVISASNGVFDLTDKISYATQSYLLLRDFESWFREDWQKFDSLRSRLDQEKRGGILILSLEAAKAMLSHAPNFASWLGPRIFRLILGVELLTTEERQMRLLALRKWSGKSDSEVIALAKVQKLPTDPEYGEWLILLEREDLLER
;
A
#
# COMPACT_ATOMS: atom_id res chain seq x y z
N MET A 1 18.20 16.67 -3.52
CA MET A 1 16.97 16.97 -2.75
C MET A 1 16.71 15.77 -1.85
N ASN A 2 16.85 15.92 -0.53
CA ASN A 2 16.44 14.89 0.43
C ASN A 2 14.92 14.95 0.59
N SER A 3 14.18 14.38 -0.35
CA SER A 3 12.78 14.07 -0.13
C SER A 3 12.74 12.93 0.89
N SER A 4 12.32 13.24 2.12
CA SER A 4 12.11 12.21 3.15
C SER A 4 11.08 11.22 2.61
N ILE A 5 11.49 10.00 2.28
CA ILE A 5 10.58 8.94 1.83
C ILE A 5 9.64 8.65 3.00
N GLN A 6 8.37 9.03 2.84
CA GLN A 6 7.37 8.83 3.88
C GLN A 6 6.98 7.36 3.93
N ALA A 7 6.82 6.84 5.15
CA ALA A 7 6.26 5.51 5.35
C ALA A 7 4.73 5.59 5.42
N VAL A 8 4.05 4.66 4.74
CA VAL A 8 2.59 4.63 4.57
C VAL A 8 2.06 3.21 4.71
N SER A 9 0.83 3.06 5.20
CA SER A 9 0.08 1.79 5.13
C SER A 9 -0.50 1.56 3.72
N ILE A 10 -1.13 0.40 3.49
CA ILE A 10 -1.85 0.17 2.24
C ILE A 10 -3.07 1.08 2.14
N ASP A 11 -3.89 1.19 3.19
CA ASP A 11 -5.02 2.13 3.21
C ASP A 11 -4.61 3.57 2.83
N GLU A 12 -3.53 4.06 3.43
CA GLU A 12 -3.04 5.42 3.18
C GLU A 12 -2.50 5.56 1.74
N LEU A 13 -1.99 4.47 1.15
CA LEU A 13 -1.61 4.43 -0.26
C LEU A 13 -2.84 4.44 -1.18
N LEU A 14 -3.88 3.66 -0.87
CA LEU A 14 -5.14 3.60 -1.62
C LEU A 14 -5.85 4.95 -1.61
N GLN A 15 -5.93 5.62 -0.45
CA GLN A 15 -6.48 6.97 -0.33
C GLN A 15 -5.74 7.96 -1.25
N ARG A 16 -4.41 7.83 -1.36
CA ARG A 16 -3.62 8.67 -2.29
C ARG A 16 -3.89 8.36 -3.75
N VAL A 17 -4.14 7.09 -4.10
CA VAL A 17 -4.56 6.71 -5.46
C VAL A 17 -5.94 7.32 -5.77
N GLY A 18 -6.90 7.17 -4.86
CA GLY A 18 -8.27 7.67 -5.02
C GLY A 18 -8.43 9.19 -4.97
N ALA A 19 -7.54 9.90 -4.27
CA ALA A 19 -7.58 11.37 -4.20
C ALA A 19 -7.18 12.08 -5.51
N GLN A 20 -6.78 11.32 -6.54
CA GLN A 20 -6.26 11.88 -7.78
C GLN A 20 -7.38 12.00 -8.82
N PRO A 21 -7.51 13.16 -9.49
CA PRO A 21 -8.69 13.49 -10.28
C PRO A 21 -8.98 12.57 -11.47
N GLU A 22 -8.00 11.76 -11.91
CA GLU A 22 -8.21 10.74 -12.94
C GLU A 22 -7.98 9.29 -12.46
N GLY A 23 -7.61 9.06 -11.19
CA GLY A 23 -7.24 7.74 -10.63
C GLY A 23 -5.98 7.08 -11.25
N ASN A 24 -5.60 7.52 -12.43
CA ASN A 24 -4.57 6.95 -13.28
C ASN A 24 -3.22 7.60 -13.03
N ILE A 25 -2.64 7.25 -11.90
CA ILE A 25 -1.39 7.83 -11.40
C ILE A 25 -0.31 6.78 -11.27
N TRP A 26 0.92 7.18 -11.60
CA TRP A 26 2.11 6.38 -11.34
C TRP A 26 2.74 6.76 -10.00
N LEU A 27 3.05 5.75 -9.19
CA LEU A 27 3.73 5.89 -7.91
C LEU A 27 4.73 4.75 -7.67
N THR A 28 5.56 4.90 -6.63
CA THR A 28 6.50 3.87 -6.19
C THR A 28 6.21 3.46 -4.75
N ALA A 29 6.09 2.15 -4.54
CA ALA A 29 6.02 1.52 -3.24
C ALA A 29 7.34 0.78 -2.96
N ILE A 30 8.09 1.26 -1.97
CA ILE A 30 9.31 0.63 -1.50
C ILE A 30 8.96 -0.40 -0.44
N VAL A 31 9.24 -1.66 -0.74
CA VAL A 31 8.91 -2.82 0.10
C VAL A 31 10.22 -3.54 0.47
N ALA A 32 10.24 -4.24 1.60
CA ALA A 32 11.34 -5.15 1.91
C ALA A 32 11.25 -6.40 1.01
N CYS A 33 12.36 -6.89 0.47
CA CYS A 33 12.36 -7.99 -0.52
C CYS A 33 11.59 -9.24 -0.05
N GLN A 34 11.68 -9.59 1.23
CA GLN A 34 10.96 -10.73 1.82
C GLN A 34 9.43 -10.58 1.80
N ASN A 35 8.93 -9.37 1.57
CA ASN A 35 7.53 -9.00 1.64
C ASN A 35 6.93 -8.72 0.25
N PHE A 36 7.66 -8.94 -0.84
CA PHE A 36 7.19 -8.58 -2.19
C PHE A 36 5.92 -9.30 -2.60
N ASP A 37 5.91 -10.63 -2.50
CA ASP A 37 4.75 -11.41 -2.92
C ASP A 37 3.53 -11.08 -2.05
N ASN A 38 3.75 -10.84 -0.75
CA ASN A 38 2.68 -10.39 0.14
C ASN A 38 2.16 -9.00 -0.26
N ALA A 39 3.04 -8.03 -0.49
CA ALA A 39 2.65 -6.69 -0.93
C ALA A 39 1.87 -6.72 -2.25
N ILE A 40 2.31 -7.53 -3.21
CA ILE A 40 1.62 -7.66 -4.50
C ILE A 40 0.23 -8.26 -4.30
N SER A 41 0.12 -9.33 -3.51
CA SER A 41 -1.16 -9.99 -3.24
C SER A 41 -2.14 -9.04 -2.54
N GLU A 42 -1.69 -8.37 -1.48
CA GLU A 42 -2.52 -7.43 -0.70
C GLU A 42 -2.91 -6.22 -1.54
N LEU A 43 -1.96 -5.56 -2.23
CA LEU A 43 -2.25 -4.42 -3.09
C LEU A 43 -3.17 -4.78 -4.24
N SER A 44 -2.94 -5.92 -4.89
CA SER A 44 -3.79 -6.36 -6.02
C SER A 44 -5.23 -6.58 -5.55
N ALA A 45 -5.43 -7.25 -4.42
CA ALA A 45 -6.77 -7.50 -3.89
C ALA A 45 -7.47 -6.19 -3.48
N MET A 46 -6.75 -5.30 -2.80
CA MET A 46 -7.37 -4.06 -2.32
C MET A 46 -7.60 -3.04 -3.42
N LEU A 47 -6.69 -2.91 -4.40
CA LEU A 47 -6.87 -2.02 -5.54
C LEU A 47 -8.01 -2.50 -6.45
N ASP A 48 -8.17 -3.81 -6.64
CA ASP A 48 -9.27 -4.37 -7.42
C ASP A 48 -10.63 -3.96 -6.83
N ILE A 49 -10.77 -4.08 -5.52
CA ILE A 49 -11.96 -3.66 -4.78
C ILE A 49 -12.12 -2.13 -4.81
N PHE A 50 -11.05 -1.39 -4.51
CA PHE A 50 -11.12 0.06 -4.31
C PHE A 50 -11.33 0.84 -5.61
N LEU A 51 -10.75 0.39 -6.72
CA LEU A 51 -10.87 1.01 -8.04
C LEU A 51 -11.96 0.38 -8.90
N GLU A 52 -12.58 -0.71 -8.44
CA GLU A 52 -13.54 -1.52 -9.20
C GLU A 52 -13.00 -1.91 -10.59
N CYS A 53 -11.71 -2.27 -10.66
CA CYS A 53 -11.03 -2.55 -11.92
C CYS A 53 -10.01 -3.67 -11.79
N GLU A 54 -9.88 -4.48 -12.85
CA GLU A 54 -8.89 -5.57 -12.89
C GLU A 54 -7.46 -5.01 -12.85
N ILE A 55 -6.66 -5.54 -11.93
CA ILE A 55 -5.27 -5.13 -11.72
C ILE A 55 -4.31 -6.03 -12.50
N GLY A 56 -3.51 -5.44 -13.38
CA GLY A 56 -2.50 -6.18 -14.15
C GLY A 56 -1.16 -6.24 -13.41
N VAL A 57 -0.61 -7.44 -13.20
CA VAL A 57 0.72 -7.60 -12.61
C VAL A 57 1.74 -7.93 -13.69
N ILE A 58 2.78 -7.09 -13.83
CA ILE A 58 3.80 -7.23 -14.88
C ILE A 58 5.20 -7.30 -14.26
N SER A 59 5.95 -8.33 -14.62
CA SER A 59 7.35 -8.49 -14.22
C SER A 59 8.30 -7.75 -15.18
N ALA A 60 9.25 -7.02 -14.59
CA ALA A 60 10.34 -6.32 -15.28
C ALA A 60 11.59 -7.22 -15.50
N SER A 61 11.55 -8.48 -15.06
CA SER A 61 12.70 -9.41 -15.07
C SER A 61 13.31 -9.67 -16.46
N ASN A 62 12.52 -9.55 -17.53
CA ASN A 62 12.96 -9.73 -18.91
C ASN A 62 13.56 -8.46 -19.55
N GLY A 63 13.73 -7.40 -18.76
CA GLY A 63 14.32 -6.14 -19.19
C GLY A 63 13.30 -5.12 -19.71
N VAL A 64 13.83 -3.94 -20.04
CA VAL A 64 13.04 -2.72 -20.26
C VAL A 64 12.08 -2.82 -21.45
N PHE A 65 12.52 -3.39 -22.57
CA PHE A 65 11.69 -3.44 -23.78
C PHE A 65 10.50 -4.38 -23.62
N ASP A 66 10.71 -5.57 -23.06
CA ASP A 66 9.64 -6.51 -22.74
C ASP A 66 8.64 -5.89 -21.75
N LEU A 67 9.13 -5.19 -20.72
CA LEU A 67 8.28 -4.45 -19.79
C LEU A 67 7.43 -3.41 -20.53
N THR A 68 8.04 -2.57 -21.38
CA THR A 68 7.30 -1.53 -22.10
C THR A 68 6.28 -2.10 -23.08
N ASP A 69 6.60 -3.19 -23.77
CA ASP A 69 5.67 -3.83 -24.69
C ASP A 69 4.49 -4.42 -23.92
N LYS A 70 4.74 -5.13 -22.81
CA LYS A 70 3.68 -5.65 -21.94
C LYS A 70 2.79 -4.54 -21.38
N ILE A 71 3.36 -3.40 -21.01
CA ILE A 71 2.58 -2.24 -20.58
C ILE A 71 1.72 -1.73 -21.74
N SER A 72 2.26 -1.55 -22.94
CA SER A 72 1.49 -1.08 -24.09
C SER A 72 0.37 -2.04 -24.51
N TYR A 73 0.54 -3.34 -24.33
CA TYR A 73 -0.48 -4.35 -24.69
C TYR A 73 -1.42 -4.76 -23.55
N ALA A 74 -1.16 -4.33 -22.31
CA ALA A 74 -2.04 -4.65 -21.19
C ALA A 74 -3.42 -4.00 -21.37
N THR A 75 -4.46 -4.71 -20.97
CA THR A 75 -5.86 -4.27 -21.06
C THR A 75 -6.36 -3.71 -19.73
N GLN A 76 -5.63 -3.96 -18.65
CA GLN A 76 -5.95 -3.52 -17.30
C GLN A 76 -5.73 -2.00 -17.16
N SER A 77 -6.64 -1.34 -16.43
CA SER A 77 -6.60 0.12 -16.23
C SER A 77 -5.57 0.53 -15.19
N TYR A 78 -5.13 -0.41 -14.36
CA TYR A 78 -4.14 -0.18 -13.32
C TYR A 78 -3.14 -1.33 -13.25
N LEU A 79 -1.85 -0.99 -13.11
CA LEU A 79 -0.76 -1.96 -13.21
C LEU A 79 0.12 -2.00 -11.95
N LEU A 80 0.48 -3.19 -11.51
CA LEU A 80 1.55 -3.42 -10.54
C LEU A 80 2.78 -3.91 -11.29
N LEU A 81 3.87 -3.17 -11.20
CA LEU A 81 5.16 -3.54 -11.80
C LEU A 81 6.09 -4.09 -10.72
N ARG A 82 6.74 -5.23 -10.98
CA ARG A 82 7.62 -5.93 -10.03
C ARG A 82 8.94 -6.39 -10.66
N ASP A 83 9.86 -6.87 -9.84
CA ASP A 83 11.13 -7.53 -10.23
C ASP A 83 12.12 -6.61 -10.94
N PHE A 84 12.33 -5.40 -10.40
CA PHE A 84 13.31 -4.43 -10.90
C PHE A 84 14.71 -4.65 -10.31
N GLU A 85 14.88 -5.58 -9.39
CA GLU A 85 16.10 -5.84 -8.63
C GLU A 85 17.24 -6.36 -9.51
N SER A 86 16.91 -6.95 -10.66
CA SER A 86 17.87 -7.40 -11.66
C SER A 86 18.34 -6.28 -12.61
N TRP A 87 17.74 -5.09 -12.54
CA TRP A 87 18.06 -4.00 -13.46
C TRP A 87 19.37 -3.33 -13.10
N PHE A 88 20.19 -3.13 -14.13
CA PHE A 88 21.42 -2.37 -14.01
C PHE A 88 21.22 -0.92 -14.44
N ARG A 89 22.28 -0.13 -14.36
CA ARG A 89 22.27 1.29 -14.72
C ARG A 89 21.69 1.52 -16.12
N GLU A 90 22.09 0.69 -17.08
CA GLU A 90 21.69 0.81 -18.48
C GLU A 90 20.18 0.60 -18.66
N ASP A 91 19.57 -0.27 -17.84
CA ASP A 91 18.13 -0.52 -17.86
C ASP A 91 17.37 0.68 -17.32
N TRP A 92 17.79 1.22 -16.17
CA TRP A 92 17.20 2.44 -15.61
C TRP A 92 17.30 3.63 -16.57
N GLN A 93 18.44 3.81 -17.25
CA GLN A 93 18.62 4.86 -18.24
C GLN A 93 17.71 4.69 -19.46
N LYS A 94 17.53 3.46 -19.95
CA LYS A 94 16.58 3.19 -21.03
C LYS A 94 15.15 3.46 -20.58
N PHE A 95 14.77 2.99 -19.39
CA PHE A 95 13.44 3.21 -18.83
C PHE A 95 13.13 4.70 -18.65
N ASP A 96 14.13 5.48 -18.20
CA ASP A 96 14.05 6.94 -18.09
C ASP A 96 13.67 7.61 -19.41
N SER A 97 14.26 7.15 -20.52
CA SER A 97 13.96 7.66 -21.87
C SER A 97 12.57 7.24 -22.39
N LEU A 98 11.99 6.17 -21.84
CA LEU A 98 10.71 5.61 -22.26
C LEU A 98 9.55 6.04 -21.36
N ARG A 99 9.75 7.02 -20.46
CA ARG A 99 8.72 7.58 -19.57
C ARG A 99 7.41 7.90 -20.30
N SER A 100 7.47 8.51 -21.48
CA SER A 100 6.27 8.90 -22.23
C SER A 100 5.41 7.73 -22.68
N ARG A 101 5.95 6.50 -22.71
CA ARG A 101 5.18 5.29 -23.02
C ARG A 101 4.31 4.83 -21.84
N LEU A 102 4.68 5.19 -20.61
CA LEU A 102 3.89 4.91 -19.40
C LEU A 102 2.69 5.86 -19.26
N ASP A 103 2.78 7.04 -19.87
CA ASP A 103 1.77 8.10 -19.85
C ASP A 103 0.70 7.92 -20.95
N GLN A 104 0.75 6.80 -21.69
CA GLN A 104 -0.20 6.51 -22.76
C GLN A 104 -1.52 6.01 -22.15
N GLU A 105 -2.63 6.43 -22.75
CA GLU A 105 -3.99 5.93 -22.48
C GLU A 105 -4.57 6.19 -21.08
N LYS A 106 -4.03 7.17 -20.34
CA LYS A 106 -4.46 7.46 -18.97
C LYS A 106 -4.43 6.20 -18.11
N ARG A 107 -3.30 5.49 -18.05
CA ARG A 107 -3.15 4.32 -17.18
C ARG A 107 -2.39 4.65 -15.91
N GLY A 108 -2.85 4.12 -14.77
CA GLY A 108 -2.14 4.22 -13.49
C GLY A 108 -1.29 2.99 -13.19
N GLY A 109 -0.36 3.12 -12.25
CA GLY A 109 0.36 1.96 -11.76
C GLY A 109 1.30 2.20 -10.59
N ILE A 110 1.71 1.12 -9.96
CA ILE A 110 2.61 1.10 -8.81
C ILE A 110 3.85 0.32 -9.19
N LEU A 111 5.01 0.95 -9.06
CA LEU A 111 6.30 0.26 -9.09
C LEU A 111 6.57 -0.28 -7.69
N ILE A 112 6.73 -1.59 -7.58
CA ILE A 112 7.11 -2.26 -6.34
C ILE A 112 8.61 -2.49 -6.39
N LEU A 113 9.34 -1.78 -5.53
CA LEU A 113 10.80 -1.75 -5.52
C LEU A 113 11.36 -2.12 -4.16
N SER A 114 12.53 -2.75 -4.15
CA SER A 114 13.42 -2.74 -2.98
C SER A 114 13.98 -1.35 -2.72
N LEU A 115 14.56 -1.14 -1.54
CA LEU A 115 15.24 0.13 -1.23
C LEU A 115 16.44 0.35 -2.16
N GLU A 116 17.14 -0.72 -2.52
CA GLU A 116 18.28 -0.72 -3.43
C GLU A 116 17.85 -0.35 -4.85
N ALA A 117 16.80 -0.98 -5.38
CA ALA A 117 16.24 -0.66 -6.69
C ALA A 117 15.71 0.79 -6.74
N ALA A 118 15.05 1.27 -5.68
CA ALA A 118 14.60 2.65 -5.59
C ALA A 118 15.77 3.66 -5.60
N LYS A 119 16.87 3.36 -4.89
CA LYS A 119 18.09 4.19 -4.94
C LYS A 119 18.72 4.19 -6.34
N ALA A 120 18.75 3.04 -7.00
CA ALA A 120 19.25 2.92 -8.37
C ALA A 120 18.39 3.74 -9.35
N MET A 121 17.07 3.63 -9.27
CA MET A 121 16.11 4.43 -10.04
C MET A 121 16.35 5.94 -9.83
N LEU A 122 16.41 6.40 -8.57
CA LEU A 122 16.63 7.82 -8.26
C LEU A 122 17.98 8.34 -8.80
N SER A 123 18.98 7.47 -8.93
CA SER A 123 20.33 7.84 -9.36
C SER A 123 20.54 7.74 -10.87
N HIS A 124 19.80 6.86 -11.54
CA HIS A 124 20.04 6.49 -12.94
C HIS A 124 18.86 6.78 -13.87
N ALA A 125 17.68 7.06 -13.32
CA ALA A 125 16.47 7.49 -14.04
C ALA A 125 15.92 8.82 -13.46
N PRO A 126 16.68 9.93 -13.58
CA PRO A 126 16.32 11.20 -12.95
C PRO A 126 15.08 11.87 -13.56
N ASN A 127 14.78 11.67 -14.85
CA ASN A 127 13.59 12.23 -15.48
C ASN A 127 12.34 11.49 -14.99
N PHE A 128 12.43 10.18 -14.85
CA PHE A 128 11.40 9.33 -14.30
C PHE A 128 11.14 9.65 -12.82
N ALA A 129 12.20 9.75 -12.03
CA ALA A 129 12.11 10.17 -10.62
C ALA A 129 11.47 11.56 -10.48
N SER A 130 11.84 12.51 -11.33
CA SER A 130 11.24 13.84 -11.35
C SER A 130 9.75 13.81 -11.72
N TRP A 131 9.34 12.89 -12.59
CA TRP A 131 7.94 12.73 -13.00
C TRP A 131 7.08 12.10 -11.91
N LEU A 132 7.61 11.09 -11.21
CA LEU A 132 6.97 10.56 -10.00
C LEU A 132 6.84 11.65 -8.92
N GLY A 133 7.85 12.51 -8.79
CA GLY A 133 7.84 13.64 -7.86
C GLY A 133 7.74 13.14 -6.42
N PRO A 134 6.75 13.59 -5.62
CA PRO A 134 6.59 13.16 -4.23
C PRO A 134 5.97 11.76 -4.06
N ARG A 135 5.67 11.04 -5.16
CA ARG A 135 4.90 9.79 -5.15
C ARG A 135 5.79 8.55 -4.94
N ILE A 136 6.71 8.66 -3.99
CA ILE A 136 7.65 7.59 -3.63
C ILE A 136 7.49 7.34 -2.14
N PHE A 137 6.95 6.17 -1.79
CA PHE A 137 6.58 5.83 -0.43
C PHE A 137 7.26 4.56 0.02
N ARG A 138 7.53 4.45 1.32
CA ARG A 138 7.89 3.19 1.95
C ARG A 138 6.62 2.51 2.42
N LEU A 139 6.28 1.38 1.81
CA LEU A 139 5.08 0.65 2.17
C LEU A 139 5.38 -0.22 3.39
N ILE A 140 4.59 -0.05 4.45
CA ILE A 140 4.63 -0.90 5.62
C ILE A 140 3.43 -1.84 5.55
N LEU A 141 3.69 -3.13 5.38
CA LEU A 141 2.67 -4.16 5.45
C LEU A 141 2.32 -4.47 6.90
N GLY A 142 1.06 -4.77 7.17
CA GLY A 142 0.60 -5.21 8.49
C GLY A 142 0.47 -4.13 9.55
N VAL A 143 0.49 -2.83 9.19
CA VAL A 143 0.20 -1.73 10.14
C VAL A 143 -1.27 -1.70 10.55
N GLU A 144 -2.15 -2.31 9.74
CA GLU A 144 -3.59 -2.39 10.00
C GLU A 144 -3.94 -3.41 11.10
N LEU A 145 -3.01 -4.31 11.45
CA LEU A 145 -3.09 -5.16 12.63
C LEU A 145 -2.09 -4.63 13.65
N LEU A 146 -2.58 -4.00 14.72
CA LEU A 146 -1.75 -3.68 15.89
C LEU A 146 -0.92 -4.92 16.24
N THR A 147 0.39 -4.74 16.46
CA THR A 147 1.21 -5.83 17.01
C THR A 147 0.58 -6.33 18.32
N THR A 148 0.85 -7.59 18.70
CA THR A 148 0.27 -8.16 19.94
C THR A 148 0.55 -7.26 21.15
N GLU A 149 1.75 -6.67 21.18
CA GLU A 149 2.20 -5.73 22.20
C GLU A 149 1.44 -4.40 22.15
N GLU A 150 1.26 -3.79 20.97
CA GLU A 150 0.50 -2.54 20.82
C GLU A 150 -0.98 -2.74 21.14
N ARG A 151 -1.56 -3.87 20.73
CA ARG A 151 -2.93 -4.28 21.07
C ARG A 151 -3.09 -4.39 22.58
N GLN A 152 -2.16 -5.05 23.27
CA GLN A 152 -2.17 -5.16 24.73
C GLN A 152 -2.03 -3.79 25.41
N MET A 153 -1.15 -2.92 24.91
CA MET A 153 -0.98 -1.57 25.45
C MET A 153 -2.25 -0.73 25.31
N ARG A 154 -2.93 -0.77 24.16
CA ARG A 154 -4.22 -0.09 23.97
C ARG A 154 -5.32 -0.68 24.86
N LEU A 155 -5.42 -2.00 24.94
CA LEU A 155 -6.37 -2.65 25.86
C LEU A 155 -6.12 -2.24 27.32
N LEU A 156 -4.86 -2.13 27.75
CA LEU A 156 -4.52 -1.63 29.09
C LEU A 156 -4.95 -0.18 29.31
N ALA A 157 -4.78 0.68 28.31
CA ALA A 157 -5.23 2.07 28.37
C ALA A 157 -6.76 2.16 28.51
N LEU A 158 -7.52 1.37 27.75
CA LEU A 158 -8.99 1.32 27.79
C LEU A 158 -9.52 0.76 29.12
N ARG A 159 -8.89 -0.29 29.66
CA ARG A 159 -9.15 -0.81 31.02
C ARG A 159 -8.96 0.26 32.08
N LYS A 160 -7.85 1.02 31.98
CA LYS A 160 -7.53 2.09 32.93
C LYS A 160 -8.50 3.26 32.82
N TRP A 161 -8.91 3.61 31.60
CA TRP A 161 -9.85 4.71 31.33
C TRP A 161 -11.24 4.42 31.90
N SER A 162 -11.78 3.24 31.62
CA SER A 162 -13.15 2.85 32.03
C SER A 162 -13.25 2.28 33.44
N GLY A 163 -12.14 1.76 33.98
CA GLY A 163 -12.13 0.95 35.19
C GLY A 163 -12.74 -0.45 35.03
N LYS A 164 -13.04 -0.89 33.80
CA LYS A 164 -13.64 -2.20 33.50
C LYS A 164 -12.61 -3.19 32.97
N SER A 165 -12.91 -4.48 33.12
CA SER A 165 -12.19 -5.57 32.49
C SER A 165 -12.80 -5.94 31.13
N ASP A 166 -12.02 -6.66 30.30
CA ASP A 166 -12.49 -7.11 28.99
C ASP A 166 -13.76 -7.98 29.08
N SER A 167 -13.84 -8.84 30.10
CA SER A 167 -15.00 -9.71 30.31
C SER A 167 -16.26 -8.93 30.68
N GLU A 168 -16.14 -7.84 31.44
CA GLU A 168 -17.26 -6.95 31.76
C GLU A 168 -17.76 -6.21 30.52
N VAL A 169 -16.84 -5.72 29.67
CA VAL A 169 -17.17 -5.06 28.40
C VAL A 169 -17.89 -6.04 27.46
N ILE A 170 -17.38 -7.27 27.32
CA ILE A 170 -18.05 -8.32 26.52
C ILE A 170 -19.44 -8.65 27.10
N ALA A 171 -19.57 -8.74 28.43
CA ALA A 171 -20.85 -9.03 29.07
C ALA A 171 -21.87 -7.91 28.82
N LEU A 172 -21.45 -6.64 28.90
CA LEU A 172 -22.29 -5.48 28.60
C LEU A 172 -22.72 -5.44 27.13
N ALA A 173 -21.80 -5.73 26.20
CA ALA A 173 -22.07 -5.80 24.78
C ALA A 173 -23.08 -6.92 24.44
N LYS A 174 -22.93 -8.11 25.04
CA LYS A 174 -23.87 -9.23 24.86
C LYS A 174 -25.30 -8.94 25.30
N VAL A 175 -25.50 -8.05 26.27
CA VAL A 175 -26.83 -7.64 26.74
C VAL A 175 -27.28 -6.31 26.15
N GLN A 176 -26.59 -5.81 25.11
CA GLN A 176 -26.87 -4.53 24.44
C GLN A 176 -26.94 -3.33 25.41
N LYS A 177 -26.11 -3.35 26.46
CA LYS A 177 -25.97 -2.25 27.43
C LYS A 177 -24.58 -1.61 27.38
N LEU A 178 -23.84 -1.85 26.32
CA LEU A 178 -22.57 -1.19 26.13
C LEU A 178 -22.81 0.29 25.84
N PRO A 179 -22.12 1.22 26.52
CA PRO A 179 -22.22 2.63 26.21
C PRO A 179 -21.81 2.91 24.76
N THR A 180 -22.35 3.96 24.17
CA THR A 180 -22.11 4.35 22.77
C THR A 180 -20.81 5.10 22.56
N ASP A 181 -19.96 5.22 23.58
CA ASP A 181 -18.66 5.88 23.46
C ASP A 181 -17.77 5.11 22.46
N PRO A 182 -17.11 5.79 21.51
CA PRO A 182 -16.27 5.15 20.49
C PRO A 182 -15.20 4.22 21.05
N GLU A 183 -14.69 4.52 22.25
CA GLU A 183 -13.69 3.74 22.97
C GLU A 183 -14.16 2.31 23.27
N TYR A 184 -15.46 2.09 23.51
CA TYR A 184 -16.01 0.75 23.69
C TYR A 184 -16.11 -0.03 22.37
N GLY A 185 -16.35 0.68 21.27
CA GLY A 185 -16.31 0.11 19.93
C GLY A 185 -14.89 -0.34 19.56
N GLU A 186 -13.90 0.54 19.74
CA GLU A 186 -12.48 0.20 19.58
C GLU A 186 -12.10 -1.01 20.43
N TRP A 187 -12.55 -1.06 21.69
CA TRP A 187 -12.24 -2.18 22.58
C TRP A 187 -12.72 -3.52 22.03
N LEU A 188 -13.94 -3.58 21.47
CA LEU A 188 -14.47 -4.81 20.88
C LEU A 188 -13.69 -5.22 19.62
N ILE A 189 -13.27 -4.26 18.79
CA ILE A 189 -12.39 -4.50 17.63
C ILE A 189 -11.06 -5.11 18.11
N LEU A 190 -10.43 -4.51 19.12
CA LEU A 190 -9.16 -4.99 19.69
C LEU A 190 -9.28 -6.38 20.34
N LEU A 191 -10.47 -6.78 20.75
CA LEU A 191 -10.75 -8.11 21.30
C LEU A 191 -11.17 -9.13 20.23
N GLU A 192 -11.17 -8.75 18.95
CA GLU A 192 -11.67 -9.57 17.82
C GLU A 192 -13.14 -9.98 18.04
N ARG A 193 -13.92 -9.10 18.69
CA ARG A 193 -15.36 -9.29 18.99
C ARG A 193 -16.23 -8.28 18.26
N GLU A 194 -15.89 -8.03 16.99
CA GLU A 194 -16.70 -7.20 16.09
C GLU A 194 -18.11 -7.75 15.90
N ASP A 195 -18.31 -9.05 16.13
CA ASP A 195 -19.64 -9.69 16.17
C ASP A 195 -20.58 -9.07 17.21
N LEU A 196 -20.03 -8.41 18.24
CA LEU A 196 -20.79 -7.71 19.27
C LEU A 196 -20.94 -6.21 18.99
N LEU A 197 -20.34 -5.70 17.91
CA LEU A 197 -20.63 -4.36 17.38
C LEU A 197 -21.94 -4.45 16.61
N GLU A 198 -23.05 -4.44 17.33
CA GLU A 198 -24.35 -4.43 16.66
C GLU A 198 -24.80 -3.03 16.21
N ARG A 199 -25.47 -3.09 15.06
CA ARG A 199 -26.25 -2.08 14.33
C ARG A 199 -27.41 -1.51 15.13
#